data_AF-A0AAD7ED62-F1
#
_entry.id   AF-A0AAD7ED62-F1
#
_cell.length_a   1.000
_cell.length_b   1.000
_cell.length_c   1.000
_cell.angle_alpha   90.00
_cell.angle_beta   90.00
_cell.angle_gamma   90.00
#
_symmetry.space_group_name_H-M   'P 1'
#
loop_
_entity.id
_entity.type
_entity.pdbx_description
1 polymer ?
#
loop_
_entity_poly.entity_id
_entity_poly.type
_entity_poly.pdbx_seq_one_letter_code
_entity_poly.pdbx_strand_id
1 'polypeptide(L)'
;MSTLRHVHDRLRQTSAVKITYTRPQDPPVVVTARWATSNTDSRTGLIFNWLKTLFSRGVQGKLTQQNKQSEPFVLGYGADIFVGTLVLNDWNGIEQLVAIKLVKQAPRKLQREAAIWLHLKHQNIVSLIAFIEERSLLISLFHKNGNIRTYLQKNPGVNVLNLVLGVASGLGYLHEQDVVHGDLKPENVVVDNEGSAKLTDFGISKLIGWRGCTTASVGTCTYIAPELFGKLSPPETGSWTTKESDVYSFGVLALEIFNSIQPPARDPALQYRLLHRMEYLSPAVRKKVQKILEPCLASEPGRRPNMATVLIDLHLIADTRLLTNNL
;
A
#
# COMPACT_ATOMS: atom_id res chain seq x y z
N MET A 1 -20.06 -13.57 13.24
CA MET A 1 -19.45 -14.92 13.09
C MET A 1 -19.25 -15.36 11.62
N SER A 2 -19.80 -14.69 10.60
CA SER A 2 -19.67 -15.09 9.18
C SER A 2 -18.31 -14.77 8.53
N THR A 3 -17.63 -13.69 8.94
CA THR A 3 -16.39 -13.19 8.31
C THR A 3 -15.16 -14.07 8.55
N LEU A 4 -15.08 -14.72 9.71
CA LEU A 4 -13.95 -15.61 10.07
C LEU A 4 -13.96 -16.93 9.31
N ARG A 5 -15.14 -17.49 9.00
CA ARG A 5 -15.27 -18.69 8.15
C ARG A 5 -14.80 -18.39 6.72
N HIS A 6 -15.21 -17.25 6.17
CA HIS A 6 -14.77 -16.81 4.84
C HIS A 6 -13.27 -16.53 4.72
N VAL A 7 -12.62 -16.07 5.80
CA VAL A 7 -11.15 -15.92 5.87
C VAL A 7 -10.46 -17.28 5.89
N HIS A 8 -10.95 -18.21 6.71
CA HIS A 8 -10.41 -19.58 6.75
C HIS A 8 -10.59 -20.32 5.43
N ASP A 9 -11.75 -20.19 4.77
CA ASP A 9 -12.02 -20.84 3.48
C ASP A 9 -11.18 -20.24 2.36
N ARG A 10 -10.94 -18.93 2.35
CA ARG A 10 -10.00 -18.26 1.43
C ARG A 10 -8.55 -18.72 1.63
N LEU A 11 -8.12 -18.88 2.88
CA LEU A 11 -6.79 -19.42 3.18
C LEU A 11 -6.67 -20.91 2.85
N ARG A 12 -7.76 -21.69 2.89
CA ARG A 12 -7.77 -23.11 2.48
C ARG A 12 -7.56 -23.31 0.98
N GLN A 13 -7.82 -22.30 0.16
CA GLN A 13 -7.55 -22.31 -1.29
C GLN A 13 -6.09 -21.92 -1.64
N THR A 14 -5.26 -21.63 -0.63
CA THR A 14 -3.83 -21.36 -0.81
C THR A 14 -3.06 -22.68 -0.90
N SER A 15 -2.05 -22.74 -1.77
CA SER A 15 -1.10 -23.87 -1.73
C SER A 15 0.02 -23.55 -0.75
N ALA A 16 0.59 -24.59 -0.17
CA ALA A 16 1.65 -24.50 0.83
C ALA A 16 2.93 -25.13 0.29
N VAL A 17 4.07 -24.46 0.47
CA VAL A 17 5.39 -25.02 0.15
C VAL A 17 6.40 -24.75 1.23
N LYS A 18 7.31 -25.73 1.37
CA LYS A 18 8.46 -25.64 2.26
C LYS A 18 9.55 -24.81 1.61
N ILE A 19 9.93 -23.73 2.27
CA ILE A 19 11.09 -22.92 1.89
C ILE A 19 12.10 -22.91 3.03
N THR A 20 13.38 -22.80 2.68
CA THR A 20 14.44 -22.56 3.65
C THR A 20 14.52 -21.05 3.90
N TYR A 21 14.18 -20.64 5.12
CA TYR A 21 14.35 -19.27 5.57
C TYR A 21 15.69 -19.12 6.29
N THR A 22 16.50 -18.15 5.87
CA THR A 22 17.81 -17.85 6.45
C THR A 22 17.83 -16.40 6.93
N ARG A 23 18.19 -16.22 8.21
CA ARG A 23 18.46 -14.92 8.82
C ARG A 23 19.96 -14.77 9.08
N PRO A 24 20.48 -13.53 9.15
CA PRO A 24 21.84 -13.29 9.62
C PRO A 24 22.06 -13.92 11.00
N GLN A 25 23.17 -14.63 11.17
CA GLN A 25 23.61 -15.19 12.46
C GLN A 25 22.73 -16.33 13.05
N ASP A 26 21.72 -16.80 12.31
CA ASP A 26 20.89 -17.94 12.70
C ASP A 26 21.09 -19.15 11.76
N PRO A 27 20.93 -20.39 12.26
CA PRO A 27 20.87 -21.55 11.38
C PRO A 27 19.65 -21.47 10.44
N PRO A 28 19.77 -21.91 9.17
CA PRO A 28 18.63 -21.98 8.26
C PRO A 28 17.51 -22.85 8.82
N VAL A 29 16.25 -22.43 8.61
CA VAL A 29 15.07 -23.14 9.09
C VAL A 29 14.08 -23.38 7.96
N VAL A 30 13.52 -24.58 7.88
CA VAL A 30 12.46 -24.89 6.92
C VAL A 30 11.12 -24.40 7.46
N VAL A 31 10.41 -23.59 6.70
CA VAL A 31 9.12 -22.98 7.06
C VAL A 31 8.09 -23.19 5.97
N THR A 32 6.80 -23.10 6.31
CA THR A 32 5.71 -23.27 5.35
C THR A 32 5.23 -21.90 4.86
N ALA A 33 5.54 -21.59 3.61
CA ALA A 33 4.99 -20.42 2.93
C ALA A 33 3.66 -20.79 2.25
N ARG A 34 2.64 -19.94 2.41
CA ARG A 34 1.34 -20.06 1.75
C ARG A 34 1.08 -18.88 0.80
N TRP A 35 0.49 -19.13 -0.36
CA TRP A 35 0.22 -18.12 -1.40
C TRP A 35 -1.18 -18.23 -2.03
N ALA A 36 -1.62 -17.15 -2.65
CA ALA A 36 -2.86 -17.12 -3.43
C ALA A 36 -2.73 -18.02 -4.68
N THR A 37 -3.73 -18.86 -4.94
CA THR A 37 -3.91 -19.45 -6.27
C THR A 37 -4.73 -18.49 -7.11
N SER A 38 -4.41 -18.34 -8.40
CA SER A 38 -5.28 -17.61 -9.32
C SER A 38 -5.33 -18.28 -10.68
N ASN A 39 -6.36 -17.95 -11.48
CA ASN A 39 -6.57 -18.43 -12.84
C ASN A 39 -6.56 -17.28 -13.88
N THR A 40 -5.91 -16.14 -13.61
CA THR A 40 -6.04 -14.93 -14.44
C THR A 40 -4.75 -14.60 -15.21
N ASP A 41 -4.88 -14.08 -16.45
CA ASP A 41 -3.81 -13.91 -17.46
C ASP A 41 -3.05 -12.55 -17.47
N SER A 42 -3.03 -11.78 -16.39
CA SER A 42 -2.21 -10.55 -16.32
C SER A 42 -0.71 -10.86 -16.14
N ARG A 43 0.22 -9.90 -16.30
CA ARG A 43 1.67 -10.13 -16.02
C ARG A 43 1.93 -10.62 -14.59
N THR A 44 1.14 -10.13 -13.63
CA THR A 44 1.08 -10.66 -12.26
C THR A 44 0.45 -12.05 -12.23
N GLY A 45 -0.58 -12.27 -13.04
CA GLY A 45 -1.18 -13.57 -13.34
C GLY A 45 -0.21 -14.61 -13.93
N LEU A 46 0.75 -14.21 -14.77
CA LEU A 46 1.82 -15.08 -15.25
C LEU A 46 2.72 -15.51 -14.11
N ILE A 47 3.13 -14.59 -13.22
CA ILE A 47 3.88 -14.98 -12.01
C ILE A 47 3.05 -15.98 -11.19
N PHE A 48 1.76 -15.74 -10.93
CA PHE A 48 0.91 -16.64 -10.13
C PHE A 48 0.54 -17.99 -10.80
N ASN A 49 0.22 -18.01 -12.10
CA ASN A 49 -0.05 -19.23 -12.88
C ASN A 49 1.23 -20.06 -13.08
N TRP A 50 2.35 -19.37 -13.28
CA TRP A 50 3.66 -20.02 -13.41
C TRP A 50 4.06 -20.62 -12.07
N LEU A 51 3.98 -19.87 -10.98
CA LEU A 51 4.12 -20.36 -9.61
C LEU A 51 3.25 -21.62 -9.39
N LYS A 52 1.95 -21.58 -9.69
CA LYS A 52 1.02 -22.74 -9.61
C LYS A 52 1.53 -23.98 -10.37
N THR A 53 2.13 -23.78 -11.55
CA THR A 53 2.70 -24.86 -12.39
C THR A 53 3.96 -25.45 -11.78
N LEU A 54 4.86 -24.62 -11.27
CA LEU A 54 6.09 -25.04 -10.58
C LEU A 54 5.73 -25.84 -9.30
N PHE A 55 4.68 -25.43 -8.58
CA PHE A 55 4.31 -26.02 -7.29
C PHE A 55 3.64 -27.38 -7.34
N SER A 56 3.03 -27.76 -8.47
CA SER A 56 2.59 -29.14 -8.71
C SER A 56 3.76 -30.15 -8.72
N ARG A 57 5.01 -29.66 -8.77
CA ARG A 57 6.24 -30.47 -8.87
C ARG A 57 7.09 -30.52 -7.60
N GLY A 58 6.62 -30.00 -6.45
CA GLY A 58 7.33 -30.12 -5.17
C GLY A 58 8.56 -29.20 -5.01
N VAL A 59 8.56 -28.06 -5.69
CA VAL A 59 9.67 -27.10 -5.75
C VAL A 59 10.03 -26.54 -4.36
N GLN A 60 11.32 -26.59 -4.04
CA GLN A 60 11.91 -25.97 -2.85
C GLN A 60 12.41 -24.55 -3.20
N GLY A 61 12.52 -23.68 -2.20
CA GLY A 61 13.02 -22.31 -2.39
C GLY A 61 13.75 -21.79 -1.17
N LYS A 62 14.52 -20.71 -1.33
CA LYS A 62 15.30 -20.05 -0.27
C LYS A 62 14.87 -18.59 -0.13
N LEU A 63 14.45 -18.22 1.07
CA LEU A 63 14.23 -16.82 1.47
C LEU A 63 15.39 -16.38 2.36
N THR A 64 16.15 -15.39 1.91
CA THR A 64 17.31 -14.87 2.64
C THR A 64 17.06 -13.42 3.02
N GLN A 65 17.12 -13.10 4.30
CA GLN A 65 17.05 -11.71 4.76
C GLN A 65 18.38 -11.01 4.52
N GLN A 66 18.36 -9.86 3.84
CA GLN A 66 19.53 -9.03 3.57
C GLN A 66 19.74 -8.05 4.73
N ASN A 67 20.82 -8.26 5.49
CA ASN A 67 21.64 -7.24 6.17
C ASN A 67 22.74 -7.96 6.97
N LYS A 68 23.98 -7.45 7.00
CA LYS A 68 25.07 -7.99 7.84
C LYS A 68 24.83 -7.77 9.34
N GLN A 69 23.91 -6.87 9.69
CA GLN A 69 23.46 -6.54 11.04
C GLN A 69 21.98 -6.88 11.10
N SER A 70 21.52 -7.59 12.13
CA SER A 70 20.15 -8.12 12.26
C SER A 70 19.05 -7.04 12.41
N GLU A 71 19.31 -5.81 11.98
CA GLU A 71 18.44 -4.64 12.11
C GLU A 71 17.47 -4.52 10.93
N PRO A 72 16.21 -4.11 11.20
CA PRO A 72 15.21 -3.92 10.17
C PRO A 72 15.43 -2.65 9.35
N PHE A 73 15.00 -2.73 8.09
CA PHE A 73 14.96 -1.61 7.15
C PHE A 73 13.98 -0.52 7.61
N VAL A 74 12.86 -0.90 8.20
CA VAL A 74 11.94 0.01 8.90
C VAL A 74 11.57 -0.60 10.26
N LEU A 75 11.85 0.15 11.32
CA LEU A 75 11.37 -0.14 12.66
C LEU A 75 9.94 0.36 12.82
N GLY A 76 9.01 -0.54 13.10
CA GLY A 76 7.62 -0.19 13.36
C GLY A 76 7.11 -0.68 14.70
N TYR A 77 6.09 0.02 15.22
CA TYR A 77 5.41 -0.35 16.46
C TYR A 77 4.68 -1.69 16.32
N GLY A 78 4.00 -1.90 15.18
CA GLY A 78 3.22 -3.11 14.91
C GLY A 78 3.95 -4.20 14.13
N ALA A 79 4.92 -3.82 13.30
CA ALA A 79 5.70 -4.72 12.48
C ALA A 79 7.06 -4.11 12.14
N ASP A 80 8.06 -4.96 11.93
CA ASP A 80 9.34 -4.57 11.35
C ASP A 80 9.41 -5.00 9.88
N ILE A 81 10.01 -4.16 9.05
CA ILE A 81 10.24 -4.47 7.64
C ILE A 81 11.73 -4.77 7.45
N PHE A 82 12.03 -5.92 6.87
CA PHE A 82 13.36 -6.27 6.39
C PHE A 82 13.35 -6.38 4.86
N VAL A 83 14.52 -6.25 4.25
CA VAL A 83 14.70 -6.56 2.83
C VAL A 83 15.28 -7.96 2.73
N GLY A 84 14.92 -8.70 1.69
CA GLY A 84 15.47 -10.03 1.44
C GLY A 84 15.47 -10.40 -0.02
N THR A 85 16.12 -11.52 -0.32
CA THR A 85 16.04 -12.18 -1.61
C THR A 85 15.21 -13.45 -1.47
N LEU A 86 14.25 -13.63 -2.37
CA LEU A 86 13.59 -14.91 -2.61
C LEU A 86 14.20 -15.54 -3.87
N VAL A 87 14.65 -16.80 -3.74
CA VAL A 87 15.08 -17.64 -4.86
C VAL A 87 14.22 -18.89 -4.84
N LEU A 88 13.53 -19.19 -5.93
CA LEU A 88 12.83 -20.46 -6.11
C LEU A 88 13.68 -21.34 -7.04
N ASN A 89 13.75 -22.65 -6.79
CA ASN A 89 14.68 -23.52 -7.53
C ASN A 89 14.48 -23.49 -9.05
N ASP A 90 13.24 -23.26 -9.51
CA ASP A 90 12.90 -23.22 -10.93
C ASP A 90 13.07 -21.83 -11.57
N TRP A 91 13.55 -20.84 -10.81
CA TRP A 91 13.87 -19.52 -11.32
C TRP A 91 15.24 -19.47 -12.02
N ASN A 92 15.87 -20.62 -12.30
CA ASN A 92 17.23 -20.70 -12.84
C ASN A 92 18.24 -19.83 -12.05
N GLY A 93 18.02 -19.67 -10.74
CA GLY A 93 18.82 -18.81 -9.87
C GLY A 93 18.51 -17.31 -9.94
N ILE A 94 17.44 -16.88 -10.61
CA ILE A 94 16.99 -15.48 -10.57
C ILE A 94 16.63 -15.11 -9.12
N GLU A 95 17.08 -13.95 -8.69
CA GLU A 95 16.84 -13.40 -7.36
C GLU A 95 15.71 -12.36 -7.42
N GLN A 96 14.61 -12.59 -6.70
CA GLN A 96 13.59 -11.56 -6.49
C GLN A 96 13.85 -10.84 -5.18
N LEU A 97 13.96 -9.51 -5.26
CA LEU A 97 14.02 -8.66 -4.08
C LEU A 97 12.62 -8.57 -3.45
N VAL A 98 12.53 -8.84 -2.15
CA VAL A 98 11.28 -8.92 -1.39
C VAL A 98 11.36 -8.11 -0.09
N ALA A 99 10.20 -7.60 0.33
CA ALA A 99 10.02 -7.01 1.64
C ALA A 99 9.48 -8.10 2.58
N ILE A 100 10.13 -8.27 3.73
CA ILE A 100 9.80 -9.25 4.76
C ILE A 100 9.23 -8.48 5.95
N LYS A 101 7.91 -8.49 6.09
CA LYS A 101 7.21 -7.84 7.20
C LYS A 101 7.03 -8.83 8.35
N LEU A 102 7.74 -8.62 9.45
CA LEU A 102 7.60 -9.36 10.70
C LEU A 102 6.55 -8.69 11.60
N VAL A 103 5.41 -9.32 11.76
CA VAL A 103 4.31 -8.78 12.59
C VAL A 103 4.56 -9.12 14.06
N LYS A 104 4.76 -8.09 14.89
CA LYS A 104 5.20 -8.24 16.30
C LYS A 104 4.08 -8.71 17.24
N GLN A 105 2.81 -8.59 16.86
CA GLN A 105 1.68 -8.89 17.74
C GLN A 105 0.47 -9.49 16.99
N ALA A 106 0.00 -10.64 17.50
CA ALA A 106 -1.25 -11.37 17.21
C ALA A 106 -1.34 -12.18 15.89
N PRO A 107 -1.07 -13.50 15.93
CA PRO A 107 -1.13 -14.42 14.77
C PRO A 107 -2.47 -14.41 14.01
N ARG A 108 -3.60 -14.27 14.72
CA ARG A 108 -4.93 -14.16 14.11
C ARG A 108 -5.11 -12.91 13.23
N LYS A 109 -4.28 -11.87 13.42
CA LYS A 109 -4.31 -10.63 12.64
C LYS A 109 -3.54 -10.80 11.33
N LEU A 110 -2.38 -11.45 11.38
CA LEU A 110 -1.59 -11.82 10.20
C LEU A 110 -2.42 -12.64 9.21
N GLN A 111 -3.15 -13.65 9.68
CA GLN A 111 -4.00 -14.48 8.82
C GLN A 111 -5.08 -13.67 8.10
N ARG A 112 -5.71 -12.70 8.78
CA ARG A 112 -6.72 -11.83 8.17
C ARG A 112 -6.10 -10.88 7.15
N GLU A 113 -4.96 -10.29 7.49
CA GLU A 113 -4.18 -9.42 6.59
C GLU A 113 -3.77 -10.17 5.33
N ALA A 114 -3.17 -11.35 5.49
CA ALA A 114 -2.82 -12.24 4.39
C ALA A 114 -4.06 -12.60 3.56
N ALA A 115 -5.17 -12.98 4.19
CA ALA A 115 -6.37 -13.39 3.47
C ALA A 115 -6.98 -12.27 2.61
N ILE A 116 -6.92 -11.01 3.05
CA ILE A 116 -7.37 -9.87 2.24
C ILE A 116 -6.35 -9.61 1.13
N TRP A 117 -5.08 -9.42 1.50
CA TRP A 117 -4.03 -9.00 0.57
C TRP A 117 -3.77 -10.02 -0.55
N LEU A 118 -3.81 -11.32 -0.26
CA LEU A 118 -3.65 -12.38 -1.25
C LEU A 118 -4.66 -12.32 -2.41
N HIS A 119 -5.85 -11.74 -2.18
CA HIS A 119 -6.89 -11.64 -3.20
C HIS A 119 -6.89 -10.30 -3.94
N LEU A 120 -6.08 -9.34 -3.49
CA LEU A 120 -6.00 -8.01 -4.11
C LEU A 120 -4.98 -8.04 -5.25
N LYS A 121 -5.47 -7.77 -6.46
CA LYS A 121 -4.72 -7.84 -7.70
C LYS A 121 -4.96 -6.60 -8.53
N HIS A 122 -4.02 -5.67 -8.46
CA HIS A 122 -4.10 -4.42 -9.19
C HIS A 122 -2.71 -3.84 -9.41
N GLN A 123 -2.51 -3.11 -10.51
CA GLN A 123 -1.19 -2.58 -10.89
C GLN A 123 -0.63 -1.57 -9.87
N ASN A 124 -1.51 -0.86 -9.17
CA ASN A 124 -1.17 0.12 -8.14
C ASN A 124 -1.33 -0.42 -6.71
N ILE A 125 -1.29 -1.74 -6.54
CA ILE A 125 -1.25 -2.42 -5.24
C ILE A 125 -0.01 -3.29 -5.19
N VAL A 126 0.79 -3.16 -4.12
CA VAL A 126 1.96 -4.03 -3.92
C VAL A 126 1.48 -5.48 -3.85
N SER A 127 2.11 -6.38 -4.60
CA SER A 127 1.70 -7.79 -4.62
C SER A 127 2.28 -8.53 -3.41
N LEU A 128 1.41 -9.18 -2.64
CA LEU A 128 1.82 -10.17 -1.65
C LEU A 128 2.21 -11.46 -2.37
N ILE A 129 3.42 -11.93 -2.11
CA ILE A 129 3.96 -13.17 -2.68
C ILE A 129 3.57 -14.35 -1.80
N ALA A 130 3.80 -14.23 -0.49
CA ALA A 130 3.56 -15.31 0.45
C ALA A 130 3.32 -14.80 1.88
N PHE A 131 2.76 -15.66 2.72
CA PHE A 131 2.78 -15.50 4.17
C PHE A 131 3.34 -16.75 4.84
N ILE A 132 4.08 -16.56 5.95
CA ILE A 132 4.69 -17.64 6.73
C ILE A 132 4.13 -17.53 8.15
N GLU A 133 3.15 -18.39 8.44
CA GLU A 133 2.38 -18.33 9.68
C GLU A 133 3.25 -18.64 10.90
N GLU A 134 4.16 -19.64 10.81
CA GLU A 134 4.99 -20.08 11.93
C GLU A 134 5.95 -19.00 12.44
N ARG A 135 6.22 -17.98 11.60
CA ARG A 135 7.15 -16.89 11.88
C ARG A 135 6.48 -15.51 11.86
N SER A 136 5.16 -15.45 11.66
CA SER A 136 4.41 -14.21 11.53
C SER A 136 4.96 -13.26 10.45
N LEU A 137 5.32 -13.82 9.29
CA LEU A 137 5.89 -13.06 8.18
C LEU A 137 4.90 -12.87 7.03
N LEU A 138 4.90 -11.67 6.44
CA LEU A 138 4.31 -11.38 5.13
C LEU A 138 5.44 -11.02 4.18
N ILE A 139 5.42 -11.60 2.99
CA ILE A 139 6.46 -11.46 1.97
C ILE A 139 5.83 -10.80 0.75
N SER A 140 6.24 -9.58 0.43
CA SER A 140 5.75 -8.85 -0.74
C SER A 140 6.89 -8.46 -1.67
N LEU A 141 6.57 -7.99 -2.88
CA LEU A 141 7.58 -7.39 -3.75
C LEU A 141 8.21 -6.17 -3.08
N PHE A 142 9.54 -6.07 -3.17
CA PHE A 142 10.27 -4.87 -2.74
C PHE A 142 10.54 -3.95 -3.93
N HIS A 143 10.26 -2.67 -3.74
CA HIS A 143 10.46 -1.65 -4.75
C HIS A 143 11.60 -0.70 -4.35
N LYS A 144 12.67 -0.68 -5.16
CA LYS A 144 13.94 0.00 -4.84
C LYS A 144 13.84 1.53 -4.84
N ASN A 145 12.86 2.07 -5.56
CA ASN A 145 12.59 3.50 -5.62
C ASN A 145 12.01 4.06 -4.30
N GLY A 146 11.72 3.18 -3.33
CA GLY A 146 11.33 3.57 -1.97
C GLY A 146 9.90 4.08 -1.89
N ASN A 147 9.60 4.79 -0.81
CA ASN A 147 8.30 5.45 -0.63
C ASN A 147 8.21 6.75 -1.45
N ILE A 148 7.00 7.21 -1.72
CA ILE A 148 6.73 8.32 -2.63
C ILE A 148 7.39 9.62 -2.18
N ARG A 149 7.52 9.86 -0.86
CA ARG A 149 8.21 11.05 -0.35
C ARG A 149 9.70 11.01 -0.70
N THR A 150 10.37 9.89 -0.41
CA THR A 150 11.79 9.72 -0.77
C THR A 150 12.01 9.73 -2.28
N TYR A 151 11.04 9.22 -3.04
CA TYR A 151 11.08 9.21 -4.49
C TYR A 151 10.99 10.62 -5.08
N LEU A 152 10.06 11.46 -4.60
CA LEU A 152 9.91 12.85 -5.05
C LEU A 152 11.16 13.69 -4.75
N GLN A 153 11.81 13.47 -3.60
CA GLN A 153 13.06 14.13 -3.23
C GLN A 153 14.22 13.77 -4.19
N LYS A 154 14.29 12.51 -4.60
CA LYS A 154 15.35 12.01 -5.50
C LYS A 154 15.10 12.32 -6.98
N ASN A 155 13.84 12.55 -7.36
CA ASN A 155 13.43 12.72 -8.76
C ASN A 155 12.67 14.04 -8.94
N PRO A 156 13.36 15.20 -8.82
CA PRO A 156 12.73 16.49 -9.07
C PRO A 156 12.20 16.55 -10.52
N GLY A 157 10.99 17.06 -10.70
CA GLY A 157 10.36 17.18 -12.02
C GLY A 157 9.73 15.89 -12.56
N VAL A 158 9.63 14.82 -11.76
CA VAL A 158 8.86 13.63 -12.13
C VAL A 158 7.40 13.99 -12.43
N ASN A 159 6.73 13.20 -13.28
CA ASN A 159 5.32 13.39 -13.58
C ASN A 159 4.45 13.06 -12.35
N VAL A 160 4.26 14.06 -11.49
CA VAL A 160 3.47 13.98 -10.26
C VAL A 160 2.00 13.61 -10.52
N LEU A 161 1.44 13.96 -11.69
CA LEU A 161 0.07 13.58 -12.04
C LEU A 161 -0.06 12.06 -12.22
N ASN A 162 0.93 11.41 -12.83
CA ASN A 162 0.93 9.94 -12.97
C ASN A 162 1.01 9.24 -11.62
N LEU A 163 1.77 9.79 -10.67
CA LEU A 163 1.83 9.26 -9.30
C LEU A 163 0.48 9.39 -8.60
N VAL A 164 -0.17 10.56 -8.68
CA VAL A 164 -1.50 10.79 -8.10
C VAL A 164 -2.56 9.88 -8.73
N LEU A 165 -2.52 9.69 -10.05
CA LEU A 165 -3.38 8.73 -10.76
C LEU A 165 -3.17 7.30 -10.25
N GLY A 166 -1.92 6.87 -10.06
CA GLY A 166 -1.61 5.56 -9.52
C GLY A 166 -2.18 5.36 -8.11
N VAL A 167 -2.02 6.36 -7.23
CA VAL A 167 -2.62 6.33 -5.88
C VAL A 167 -4.15 6.27 -5.95
N ALA A 168 -4.78 7.11 -6.76
CA ALA A 168 -6.23 7.15 -6.93
C ALA A 168 -6.78 5.82 -7.46
N SER A 169 -6.08 5.22 -8.44
CA SER A 169 -6.43 3.94 -9.05
C SER A 169 -6.32 2.78 -8.06
N GLY A 170 -5.22 2.71 -7.30
CA GLY A 170 -5.05 1.73 -6.23
C GLY A 170 -6.12 1.86 -5.15
N LEU A 171 -6.43 3.08 -4.72
CA LEU A 171 -7.41 3.32 -3.67
C LEU A 171 -8.85 3.03 -4.14
N GLY A 172 -9.19 3.42 -5.37
CA GLY A 172 -10.46 3.09 -6.02
C GLY A 172 -10.67 1.57 -6.06
N TYR A 173 -9.66 0.83 -6.50
CA TYR A 173 -9.71 -0.63 -6.49
C TYR A 173 -9.94 -1.22 -5.08
N LEU A 174 -9.24 -0.71 -4.05
CA LEU A 174 -9.49 -1.16 -2.67
C LEU A 174 -10.95 -0.90 -2.26
N HIS A 175 -11.48 0.28 -2.56
CA HIS A 175 -12.86 0.66 -2.23
C HIS A 175 -13.90 -0.20 -2.97
N GLU A 176 -13.65 -0.59 -4.21
CA GLU A 176 -14.48 -1.55 -4.98
C GLU A 176 -14.48 -2.94 -4.35
N GLN A 177 -13.37 -3.35 -3.73
CA GLN A 177 -13.25 -4.62 -2.99
C GLN A 177 -13.73 -4.54 -1.53
N ASP A 178 -14.42 -3.45 -1.16
CA ASP A 178 -14.85 -3.15 0.22
C ASP A 178 -13.72 -3.14 1.25
N VAL A 179 -12.52 -2.75 0.82
CA VAL A 179 -11.34 -2.56 1.65
C VAL A 179 -11.11 -1.06 1.87
N VAL A 180 -11.18 -0.62 3.12
CA VAL A 180 -10.71 0.69 3.56
C VAL A 180 -9.21 0.60 3.83
N HIS A 181 -8.41 1.53 3.28
CA HIS A 181 -6.98 1.59 3.50
C HIS A 181 -6.69 1.95 4.97
N GLY A 182 -7.22 3.07 5.44
CA GLY A 182 -7.27 3.51 6.83
C GLY A 182 -5.98 4.09 7.42
N ASP A 183 -4.88 4.07 6.68
CA ASP A 183 -3.58 4.68 7.02
C ASP A 183 -2.88 5.16 5.74
N LEU A 184 -3.62 5.82 4.85
CA LEU A 184 -3.05 6.31 3.59
C LEU A 184 -2.15 7.52 3.86
N LYS A 185 -0.85 7.36 3.59
CA LYS A 185 0.20 8.35 3.81
C LYS A 185 1.40 8.06 2.89
N PRO A 186 2.35 8.99 2.72
CA PRO A 186 3.48 8.81 1.80
C PRO A 186 4.31 7.57 2.09
N GLU A 187 4.49 7.18 3.35
CA GLU A 187 5.26 6.00 3.74
C GLU A 187 4.62 4.69 3.24
N ASN A 188 3.30 4.69 3.05
CA ASN A 188 2.51 3.53 2.60
C ASN A 188 2.22 3.56 1.08
N VAL A 189 2.90 4.45 0.35
CA VAL A 189 2.91 4.47 -1.12
C VAL A 189 4.34 4.27 -1.58
N VAL A 190 4.63 3.12 -2.18
CA VAL A 190 5.94 2.83 -2.78
C VAL A 190 5.91 3.09 -4.28
N VAL A 191 7.04 3.38 -4.87
CA VAL A 191 7.16 3.58 -6.32
C VAL A 191 7.92 2.41 -6.92
N ASP A 192 7.38 1.77 -7.96
CA ASP A 192 8.07 0.67 -8.63
C ASP A 192 9.19 1.14 -9.55
N ASN A 193 9.87 0.17 -10.18
CA ASN A 193 11.03 0.44 -11.03
C ASN A 193 10.64 1.22 -12.29
N GLU A 194 9.37 1.13 -12.69
CA GLU A 194 8.76 1.83 -13.82
C GLU A 194 8.26 3.25 -13.45
N GLY A 195 8.39 3.66 -12.18
CA GLY A 195 7.96 4.97 -11.70
C GLY A 195 6.46 5.06 -11.38
N SER A 196 5.78 3.93 -11.23
CA SER A 196 4.36 3.85 -10.88
C SER A 196 4.15 3.70 -9.38
N ALA A 197 3.19 4.45 -8.84
CA ALA A 197 2.82 4.39 -7.43
C ALA A 197 2.06 3.09 -7.10
N LYS A 198 2.39 2.46 -5.97
CA LYS A 198 1.69 1.28 -5.43
C LYS A 198 1.40 1.46 -3.95
N LEU A 199 0.17 1.17 -3.55
CA LEU A 199 -0.22 1.18 -2.15
C LEU A 199 0.28 -0.08 -1.44
N THR A 200 0.66 0.05 -0.18
CA THR A 200 1.03 -1.02 0.75
C THR A 200 0.36 -0.77 2.10
N ASP A 201 0.45 -1.74 3.02
CA ASP A 201 -0.01 -1.59 4.41
C ASP A 201 -1.49 -1.20 4.56
N PHE A 202 -2.32 -1.62 3.61
CA PHE A 202 -3.77 -1.43 3.61
C PHE A 202 -4.52 -2.51 4.41
N GLY A 203 -5.74 -2.18 4.84
CA GLY A 203 -6.69 -3.16 5.37
C GLY A 203 -6.48 -3.56 6.84
N ILE A 204 -5.49 -2.97 7.55
CA ILE A 204 -5.11 -3.37 8.91
C ILE A 204 -5.20 -2.23 9.95
N SER A 205 -5.69 -1.03 9.60
CA SER A 205 -6.02 0.01 10.60
C SER A 205 -7.07 -0.44 11.64
N LYS A 206 -7.58 -1.66 11.51
CA LYS A 206 -8.57 -2.30 12.37
C LYS A 206 -8.08 -2.71 13.77
N LEU A 207 -6.78 -2.90 14.06
CA LEU A 207 -6.43 -3.68 15.29
C LEU A 207 -5.15 -3.31 16.03
N ILE A 208 -4.40 -2.29 15.63
CA ILE A 208 -3.21 -1.85 16.38
C ILE A 208 -3.51 -0.46 16.90
N GLY A 209 -3.88 -0.41 18.18
CA GLY A 209 -4.10 0.77 19.02
C GLY A 209 -3.90 2.10 18.31
N TRP A 210 -4.90 2.52 17.54
CA TRP A 210 -5.05 3.93 17.22
C TRP A 210 -5.17 4.65 18.56
N ARG A 211 -4.06 5.22 19.05
CA ARG A 211 -4.02 6.01 20.28
C ARG A 211 -4.30 7.49 19.99
N GLY A 212 -5.00 7.76 18.90
CA GLY A 212 -5.08 9.10 18.34
C GLY A 212 -3.71 9.65 17.96
N CYS A 213 -3.70 10.94 17.69
CA CYS A 213 -2.49 11.72 17.54
C CYS A 213 -1.90 12.03 18.92
N THR A 214 -0.87 11.28 19.30
CA THR A 214 -0.01 11.68 20.43
C THR A 214 1.06 12.65 19.92
N THR A 215 1.66 13.43 20.81
CA THR A 215 2.76 14.37 20.50
C THR A 215 3.98 13.69 19.84
N ALA A 216 4.13 12.37 19.96
CA ALA A 216 5.19 11.59 19.32
C ALA A 216 4.89 11.15 17.87
N SER A 217 3.71 11.46 17.32
CA SER A 217 3.24 10.99 16.00
C SER A 217 2.72 12.11 15.09
N VAL A 218 3.22 13.34 15.28
CA VAL A 218 2.80 14.55 14.55
C VAL A 218 2.80 14.37 13.02
N GLY A 219 3.76 13.63 12.46
CA GLY A 219 3.83 13.37 11.02
C GLY A 219 2.75 12.45 10.46
N THR A 220 2.19 11.54 11.27
CA THR A 220 1.08 10.64 10.85
C THR A 220 -0.27 11.38 10.89
N CYS A 221 -0.38 12.43 11.71
CA CYS A 221 -1.62 13.18 11.90
C CYS A 221 -2.02 14.07 10.74
N THR A 222 -1.09 14.37 9.83
CA THR A 222 -1.32 15.23 8.67
C THR A 222 -2.42 14.69 7.76
N TYR A 223 -2.45 13.38 7.52
CA TYR A 223 -3.34 12.73 6.54
C TYR A 223 -4.65 12.24 7.18
N ILE A 224 -4.82 12.41 8.50
CA ILE A 224 -5.99 11.92 9.21
C ILE A 224 -7.18 12.84 8.95
N ALA A 225 -8.32 12.23 8.61
CA ALA A 225 -9.57 12.95 8.41
C ALA A 225 -10.08 13.61 9.71
N PRO A 226 -10.69 14.81 9.66
CA PRO A 226 -11.06 15.57 10.85
C PRO A 226 -11.98 14.83 11.83
N GLU A 227 -12.91 14.03 11.31
CA GLU A 227 -13.85 13.21 12.09
C GLU A 227 -13.20 12.07 12.87
N LEU A 228 -11.90 11.81 12.65
CA LEU A 228 -11.11 10.82 13.37
C LEU A 228 -10.27 11.42 14.49
N PHE A 229 -10.23 12.74 14.61
CA PHE A 229 -9.50 13.42 15.69
C PHE A 229 -10.11 13.09 17.05
N GLY A 230 -9.25 12.90 18.07
CA GLY A 230 -9.69 12.64 19.45
C GLY A 230 -10.25 11.23 19.71
N LYS A 231 -10.38 10.38 18.68
CA LYS A 231 -10.76 8.98 18.85
C LYS A 231 -9.56 8.22 19.40
N LEU A 232 -9.67 7.67 20.62
CA LEU A 232 -8.56 7.04 21.35
C LEU A 232 -8.63 5.51 21.37
N SER A 233 -9.75 4.92 20.97
CA SER A 233 -9.94 3.47 20.89
C SER A 233 -10.97 3.13 19.82
N PRO A 234 -10.76 2.10 18.99
CA PRO A 234 -11.73 1.67 17.98
C PRO A 234 -13.08 1.32 18.62
N PRO A 235 -14.21 1.50 17.91
CA PRO A 235 -15.52 1.14 18.44
C PRO A 235 -15.62 -0.38 18.58
N GLU A 236 -16.48 -0.86 19.48
CA GLU A 236 -16.74 -2.30 19.66
C GLU A 236 -17.15 -3.01 18.35
N THR A 237 -17.70 -2.23 17.40
CA THR A 237 -18.21 -2.69 16.11
C THR A 237 -17.18 -2.69 14.97
N GLY A 238 -15.95 -2.18 15.13
CA GLY A 238 -14.97 -2.21 14.04
C GLY A 238 -13.90 -1.12 14.04
N SER A 239 -13.75 -0.42 12.91
CA SER A 239 -12.79 0.69 12.73
C SER A 239 -13.53 2.01 12.65
N TRP A 240 -12.90 3.09 13.09
CA TRP A 240 -13.40 4.45 12.84
C TRP A 240 -13.17 4.92 11.41
N THR A 241 -12.19 4.32 10.72
CA THR A 241 -11.84 4.69 9.34
C THR A 241 -12.88 4.19 8.36
N THR A 242 -13.27 5.04 7.43
CA THR A 242 -14.24 4.78 6.36
C THR A 242 -13.65 5.07 4.98
N LYS A 243 -14.37 4.73 3.91
CA LYS A 243 -13.96 5.07 2.53
C LYS A 243 -13.83 6.59 2.38
N GLU A 244 -14.71 7.36 3.01
CA GLU A 244 -14.68 8.83 3.01
C GLU A 244 -13.47 9.38 3.77
N SER A 245 -13.03 8.71 4.84
CA SER A 245 -11.79 9.10 5.53
C SER A 245 -10.55 8.85 4.68
N ASP A 246 -10.54 7.77 3.87
CA ASP A 246 -9.46 7.53 2.91
C ASP A 246 -9.44 8.59 1.80
N VAL A 247 -10.60 9.06 1.34
CA VAL A 247 -10.70 10.13 0.33
C VAL A 247 -10.07 11.42 0.85
N TYR A 248 -10.26 11.74 2.14
CA TYR A 248 -9.56 12.87 2.76
C TYR A 248 -8.05 12.66 2.79
N SER A 249 -7.59 11.48 3.26
CA SER A 249 -6.17 11.14 3.27
C SER A 249 -5.55 11.21 1.87
N PHE A 250 -6.29 10.78 0.85
CA PHE A 250 -5.91 10.91 -0.55
C PHE A 250 -5.77 12.38 -0.95
N GLY A 251 -6.73 13.24 -0.60
CA GLY A 251 -6.67 14.68 -0.88
C GLY A 251 -5.42 15.32 -0.31
N VAL A 252 -5.09 15.03 0.96
CA VAL A 252 -3.89 15.57 1.62
C VAL A 252 -2.60 15.00 1.00
N LEU A 253 -2.57 13.70 0.70
CA LEU A 253 -1.44 13.07 0.04
C LEU A 253 -1.22 13.62 -1.38
N ALA A 254 -2.28 13.87 -2.13
CA ALA A 254 -2.19 14.48 -3.46
C ALA A 254 -1.62 15.91 -3.38
N LEU A 255 -1.99 16.70 -2.36
CA LEU A 255 -1.38 18.01 -2.12
C LEU A 255 0.14 17.90 -1.90
N GLU A 256 0.59 16.90 -1.13
CA GLU A 256 2.02 16.66 -0.94
C GLU A 256 2.71 16.33 -2.26
N ILE A 257 2.13 15.42 -3.04
CA ILE A 257 2.72 14.97 -4.31
C ILE A 257 2.80 16.11 -5.32
N PHE A 258 1.76 16.94 -5.44
CA PHE A 258 1.76 18.07 -6.38
C PHE A 258 2.67 19.22 -5.98
N ASN A 259 2.95 19.40 -4.68
CA ASN A 259 3.79 20.48 -4.17
C ASN A 259 5.20 20.03 -3.78
N SER A 260 5.48 18.72 -3.74
CA SER A 260 6.69 18.12 -3.20
C SER A 260 7.06 18.62 -1.78
N ILE A 261 6.05 19.03 -1.01
CA ILE A 261 6.19 19.60 0.33
C ILE A 261 5.16 18.94 1.23
N GLN A 262 5.61 18.44 2.39
CA GLN A 262 4.71 17.87 3.39
C GLN A 262 3.68 18.92 3.85
N PRO A 263 2.37 18.65 3.73
CA PRO A 263 1.36 19.53 4.23
C PRO A 263 1.47 19.68 5.75
N PRO A 264 1.15 20.86 6.28
CA PRO A 264 1.05 21.05 7.73
C PRO A 264 0.00 20.11 8.32
N ALA A 265 0.28 19.60 9.52
CA ALA A 265 -0.69 18.82 10.25
C ALA A 265 -1.82 19.74 10.74
N ARG A 266 -3.07 19.35 10.49
CA ARG A 266 -4.27 19.96 11.09
C ARG A 266 -4.42 21.48 10.84
N ASP A 267 -3.97 21.95 9.69
CA ASP A 267 -4.13 23.35 9.27
C ASP A 267 -4.87 23.42 7.93
N PRO A 268 -6.22 23.49 7.95
CA PRO A 268 -7.03 23.60 6.73
C PRO A 268 -6.69 24.83 5.90
N ALA A 269 -6.31 25.94 6.53
CA ALA A 269 -5.98 27.18 5.83
C ALA A 269 -4.71 27.03 4.99
N LEU A 270 -3.67 26.41 5.55
CA LEU A 270 -2.44 26.17 4.81
C LEU A 270 -2.55 24.99 3.83
N GLN A 271 -3.40 23.99 4.10
CA GLN A 271 -3.78 22.99 3.07
C GLN A 271 -4.49 23.66 1.88
N TYR A 272 -5.40 24.60 2.12
CA TYR A 272 -6.02 25.40 1.06
C TYR A 272 -5.00 26.24 0.28
N ARG A 273 -3.98 26.80 0.94
CA ARG A 273 -2.88 27.49 0.23
C ARG A 273 -2.09 26.54 -0.70
N LEU A 274 -1.82 25.31 -0.26
CA LEU A 274 -1.14 24.31 -1.07
C LEU A 274 -1.96 23.87 -2.30
N LEU A 275 -3.29 23.83 -2.15
CA LEU A 275 -4.23 23.60 -3.25
C LEU A 275 -4.12 24.68 -4.34
N HIS A 276 -3.81 25.93 -3.96
CA HIS A 276 -3.64 27.04 -4.90
C HIS A 276 -2.24 27.17 -5.49
N ARG A 277 -1.24 26.53 -4.88
CA ARG A 277 0.17 26.64 -5.28
C ARG A 277 0.52 25.77 -6.49
N MET A 278 0.52 24.44 -6.34
CA MET A 278 0.78 23.40 -7.36
C MET A 278 1.54 23.91 -8.61
N GLU A 279 2.76 24.39 -8.39
CA GLU A 279 3.52 25.20 -9.37
C GLU A 279 3.89 24.42 -10.64
N TYR A 280 4.08 23.10 -10.52
CA TYR A 280 4.40 22.20 -11.63
C TYR A 280 3.22 21.96 -12.59
N LEU A 281 2.03 22.45 -12.28
CA LEU A 281 0.86 22.37 -13.15
C LEU A 281 0.64 23.69 -13.89
N SER A 282 0.36 23.60 -15.20
CA SER A 282 -0.13 24.74 -15.98
C SER A 282 -1.42 25.30 -15.36
N PRO A 283 -1.71 26.61 -15.49
CA PRO A 283 -2.86 27.23 -14.85
C PRO A 283 -4.20 26.53 -15.15
N ALA A 284 -4.39 26.09 -16.41
CA ALA A 284 -5.60 25.37 -16.82
C ALA A 284 -5.73 24.00 -16.13
N VAL A 285 -4.64 23.24 -16.06
CA VAL A 285 -4.63 21.92 -15.38
C VAL A 285 -4.77 22.09 -13.87
N ARG A 286 -4.09 23.08 -13.29
CA ARG A 286 -4.18 23.42 -11.87
C ARG A 286 -5.63 23.66 -11.46
N LYS A 287 -6.37 24.48 -12.20
CA LYS A 287 -7.80 24.77 -11.93
C LYS A 287 -8.67 23.51 -11.98
N LYS A 288 -8.37 22.56 -12.89
CA LYS A 288 -9.09 21.28 -12.94
C LYS A 288 -8.76 20.40 -11.73
N VAL A 289 -7.48 20.26 -11.39
CA VAL A 289 -7.05 19.49 -10.20
C VAL A 289 -7.62 20.08 -8.91
N GLN A 290 -7.67 21.42 -8.79
CA GLN A 290 -8.29 22.10 -7.65
C GLN A 290 -9.74 21.68 -7.44
N LYS A 291 -10.54 21.69 -8.50
CA LYS A 291 -11.95 21.27 -8.46
C LYS A 291 -12.15 19.82 -8.02
N ILE A 292 -11.17 18.95 -8.27
CA ILE A 292 -11.21 17.53 -7.87
C ILE A 292 -10.81 17.38 -6.40
N LEU A 293 -9.71 18.04 -5.99
CA LEU A 293 -9.16 17.86 -4.64
C LEU A 293 -9.90 18.64 -3.56
N GLU A 294 -10.50 19.79 -3.88
CA GLU A 294 -11.27 20.59 -2.92
C GLU A 294 -12.37 19.80 -2.20
N PRO A 295 -13.28 19.07 -2.89
CA PRO A 295 -14.29 18.28 -2.20
C PRO A 295 -13.70 17.06 -1.47
N CYS A 296 -12.54 16.54 -1.88
CA CYS A 296 -11.84 15.48 -1.13
C CYS A 296 -11.41 15.96 0.28
N LEU A 297 -11.09 17.25 0.42
CA LEU A 297 -10.63 17.89 1.66
C LEU A 297 -11.78 18.43 2.52
N ALA A 298 -13.05 18.14 2.18
CA ALA A 298 -14.19 18.61 2.95
C ALA A 298 -14.18 18.07 4.39
N SER A 299 -14.46 18.93 5.37
CA SER A 299 -14.56 18.51 6.78
C SER A 299 -15.64 17.45 7.00
N GLU A 300 -16.80 17.62 6.34
CA GLU A 300 -17.92 16.67 6.40
C GLU A 300 -17.68 15.47 5.49
N PRO A 301 -17.65 14.22 6.00
CA PRO A 301 -17.38 13.03 5.20
C PRO A 301 -18.33 12.84 4.02
N GLY A 302 -19.63 13.14 4.21
CA GLY A 302 -20.65 12.98 3.16
C GLY A 302 -20.55 13.98 2.00
N ARG A 303 -19.68 15.00 2.10
CA ARG A 303 -19.40 15.93 0.99
C ARG A 303 -18.23 15.46 0.11
N ARG A 304 -17.52 14.42 0.53
CA ARG A 304 -16.37 13.88 -0.21
C ARG A 304 -16.86 12.96 -1.33
N PRO A 305 -16.28 13.04 -2.53
CA PRO A 305 -16.64 12.15 -3.63
C PRO A 305 -16.17 10.72 -3.32
N ASN A 306 -16.73 9.74 -4.02
CA ASN A 306 -16.13 8.40 -4.04
C ASN A 306 -14.88 8.39 -4.94
N MET A 307 -13.99 7.42 -4.72
CA MET A 307 -12.73 7.34 -5.48
C MET A 307 -12.90 7.03 -6.96
N ALA A 308 -14.00 6.40 -7.39
CA ALA A 308 -14.25 6.16 -8.81
C ALA A 308 -14.50 7.48 -9.56
N THR A 309 -15.28 8.40 -8.97
CA THR A 309 -15.48 9.76 -9.51
C THR A 309 -14.16 10.51 -9.59
N VAL A 310 -13.39 10.52 -8.50
CA VAL A 310 -12.06 11.16 -8.46
C VAL A 310 -11.13 10.62 -9.55
N LEU A 311 -11.10 9.30 -9.73
CA LEU A 311 -10.25 8.64 -10.72
C LEU A 311 -10.63 9.02 -12.15
N ILE A 312 -11.94 9.05 -12.46
CA ILE A 312 -12.44 9.46 -13.78
C ILE A 312 -12.04 10.90 -14.08
N ASP A 313 -12.27 11.83 -13.14
CA ASP A 313 -11.95 13.23 -13.34
C ASP A 313 -10.44 13.47 -13.55
N LEU A 314 -9.59 12.72 -12.83
CA LEU A 314 -8.14 12.78 -13.03
C LEU A 314 -7.71 12.22 -14.40
N HIS A 315 -8.33 11.14 -14.88
CA HIS A 315 -8.04 10.60 -16.22
C HIS A 315 -8.38 11.60 -17.32
N LEU A 316 -9.54 12.28 -17.21
CA LEU A 316 -9.93 13.31 -18.17
C LEU A 316 -8.89 14.45 -18.27
N ILE A 317 -8.21 14.78 -17.18
CA ILE A 317 -7.10 15.74 -17.19
C ILE A 317 -5.88 15.19 -17.94
N ALA A 318 -5.52 13.92 -17.67
CA ALA A 318 -4.34 13.29 -18.26
C ALA A 318 -4.48 13.08 -19.77
N ASP A 319 -5.64 12.64 -20.24
CA ASP A 319 -5.91 12.42 -21.66
C ASP A 319 -5.92 13.74 -22.45
N THR A 320 -6.43 14.83 -21.84
CA THR A 320 -6.37 16.16 -22.46
C THR A 320 -4.92 16.60 -22.74
N ARG A 321 -3.95 16.22 -21.89
CA ARG A 321 -2.53 16.55 -22.10
C ARG A 321 -1.90 15.76 -23.25
N LEU A 322 -2.30 14.50 -23.41
CA LEU A 322 -1.83 13.65 -24.51
C LEU A 322 -2.31 14.17 -25.87
N LEU A 323 -3.50 14.80 -25.91
CA LEU A 323 -4.03 15.41 -27.13
C LEU A 323 -3.37 16.76 -27.47
N THR A 324 -2.96 17.55 -26.48
CA THR A 324 -2.33 18.87 -26.72
C THR A 324 -0.83 18.81 -27.02
N ASN A 325 -0.15 17.69 -26.71
CA ASN A 325 1.27 17.50 -27.01
C ASN A 325 1.52 16.79 -28.35
N ASN A 326 0.46 16.41 -29.08
CA ASN A 326 0.51 15.71 -30.36
C ASN A 326 -0.08 16.54 -31.53
N LEU A 327 -0.20 17.86 -31.35
CA LEU A 327 -0.62 18.84 -32.37
C LEU A 327 0.41 19.97 -32.44
#